data_AF-R4LBR1-F1
#
_entry.id   AF-R4LBR1-F1
#
_cell.length_a   1.000
_cell.length_b   1.000
_cell.length_c   1.000
_cell.angle_alpha   90.00
_cell.angle_beta   90.00
_cell.angle_gamma   90.00
#
_symmetry.space_group_name_H-M   'P 1'
#
loop_
_entity.id
_entity.type
_entity.pdbx_description
1 polymer ?
#
loop_
_entity_poly.entity_id
_entity_poly.type
_entity_poly.pdbx_seq_one_letter_code
_entity_poly.pdbx_strand_id
1 'polypeptide(L)'
;MTLMCLWFHTRTRFTSRAMLVQKLERYDSLFKVASARHTDAVFLTLTTDPSRFSNLYEANRQFSHSFNRFMSRLRGYFARRGQHLEYIAVYEFTKSGLLHAHVIIFGVRYLLPVRVISRWWSEAGQGRVVYIYRLRNVDGRWVWARRRPRDVRAGEGAEDYLKKYLRKALRLASTLDTSDVKKVLPLALYWAFNKRFFTYSRSLLPSSRRTAEAVVSEYLWVGTYRLEDLPDWVFWLPHRVYSPPSRGPPPT
;
A
#
# COMPACT_ATOMS: atom_id res chain seq x y z
N MET A 1 -36.85 17.95 10.60
CA MET A 1 -35.85 16.85 10.55
C MET A 1 -34.47 17.47 10.47
N THR A 2 -33.77 17.53 11.59
CA THR A 2 -32.40 18.05 11.65
C THR A 2 -31.45 16.88 11.42
N LEU A 3 -30.75 16.87 10.28
CA LEU A 3 -29.69 15.90 10.02
C LEU A 3 -28.54 16.14 11.00
N MET A 4 -28.44 15.30 12.02
CA MET A 4 -27.33 15.31 12.98
C MET A 4 -26.22 14.43 12.42
N CYS A 5 -25.12 15.04 11.96
CA CYS A 5 -23.90 14.32 11.59
C CYS A 5 -23.21 13.81 12.87
N LEU A 6 -23.32 12.51 13.16
CA LEU A 6 -22.48 11.86 14.17
C LEU A 6 -21.04 11.72 13.67
N TRP A 7 -20.10 12.38 14.34
CA TRP A 7 -18.67 12.27 14.08
C TRP A 7 -18.06 11.13 14.91
N PHE A 8 -17.87 9.96 14.29
CA PHE A 8 -17.11 8.88 14.92
C PHE A 8 -15.61 9.11 14.75
N HIS A 9 -14.87 9.26 15.85
CA HIS A 9 -13.40 9.17 15.87
C HIS A 9 -12.97 7.73 15.59
N THR A 10 -13.07 7.28 14.33
CA THR A 10 -12.67 5.93 13.95
C THR A 10 -11.15 5.84 13.85
N ARG A 11 -10.54 5.01 14.73
CA ARG A 11 -9.14 4.60 14.60
C ARG A 11 -9.03 3.60 13.45
N THR A 12 -8.89 4.10 12.23
CA THR A 12 -8.71 3.24 11.05
C THR A 12 -7.22 3.05 10.78
N ARG A 13 -6.89 2.08 9.90
CA ARG A 13 -5.54 1.94 9.35
C ARG A 13 -5.04 3.21 8.65
N PHE A 14 -5.92 4.15 8.34
CA PHE A 14 -5.59 5.39 7.64
C PHE A 14 -5.45 6.58 8.58
N THR A 15 -6.01 6.55 9.79
CA THR A 15 -6.05 7.70 10.72
C THR A 15 -5.28 7.45 12.01
N SER A 16 -5.01 6.19 12.39
CA SER A 16 -4.29 5.86 13.61
C SER A 16 -2.78 6.02 13.48
N ARG A 17 -2.20 7.02 14.18
CA ARG A 17 -0.74 7.30 14.21
C ARG A 17 0.10 6.06 14.53
N ALA A 18 -0.31 5.24 15.51
CA ALA A 18 0.40 4.01 15.86
C ALA A 18 0.45 3.02 14.68
N MET A 19 -0.65 2.86 13.94
CA MET A 19 -0.68 2.01 12.75
C MET A 19 0.15 2.61 11.59
N LEU A 20 0.27 3.94 11.51
CA LEU A 20 1.16 4.59 10.53
C LEU A 20 2.63 4.31 10.85
N VAL A 21 3.02 4.34 12.13
CA VAL A 21 4.38 3.98 12.58
C VAL A 21 4.69 2.52 12.24
N GLN A 22 3.81 1.59 12.59
CA GLN A 22 3.99 0.17 12.25
C GLN A 22 4.12 -0.08 10.74
N LYS A 23 3.45 0.73 9.91
CA LYS A 23 3.58 0.67 8.45
C LYS A 23 4.94 1.14 7.97
N LEU A 24 5.52 2.17 8.60
CA LEU A 24 6.88 2.63 8.30
C LEU A 24 7.92 1.61 8.73
N GLU A 25 7.80 1.06 9.94
CA GLU A 25 8.69 0.00 10.42
C GLU A 25 8.64 -1.24 9.52
N ARG A 26 7.43 -1.62 9.09
CA ARG A 26 7.26 -2.70 8.11
C ARG A 26 7.89 -2.38 6.77
N TYR A 27 7.75 -1.14 6.29
CA TYR A 27 8.41 -0.71 5.07
C TYR A 27 9.94 -0.87 5.19
N ASP A 28 10.51 -0.40 6.30
CA ASP A 28 11.96 -0.46 6.54
C ASP A 28 12.46 -1.91 6.67
N SER A 29 11.70 -2.78 7.34
CA SER A 29 12.08 -4.20 7.47
C SER A 29 12.06 -4.95 6.13
N LEU A 30 11.11 -4.63 5.23
CA LEU A 30 11.07 -5.20 3.89
C LEU A 30 12.30 -4.79 3.07
N PHE A 31 12.73 -3.53 3.15
CA PHE A 31 13.94 -3.07 2.47
C PHE A 31 15.19 -3.72 3.05
N LYS A 32 15.29 -3.88 4.38
CA LYS A 32 16.39 -4.63 5.00
C LYS A 32 16.51 -6.06 4.44
N VAL A 33 15.40 -6.78 4.33
CA VAL A 33 15.37 -8.14 3.76
C VAL A 33 15.74 -8.13 2.28
N ALA A 34 15.20 -7.18 1.50
CA ALA A 34 15.50 -7.06 0.08
C ALA A 34 16.99 -6.75 -0.17
N SER A 35 17.56 -5.81 0.59
CA SER A 35 18.98 -5.45 0.53
C SER A 35 19.91 -6.59 0.95
N ALA A 36 19.48 -7.50 1.82
CA ALA A 36 20.28 -8.67 2.18
C ALA A 36 20.31 -9.74 1.08
N ARG A 37 19.28 -9.78 0.21
CA ARG A 37 19.09 -10.86 -0.78
C ARG A 37 19.47 -10.48 -2.20
N HIS A 38 19.43 -9.19 -2.54
CA HIS A 38 19.54 -8.74 -3.92
C HIS A 38 20.59 -7.64 -4.08
N THR A 39 21.29 -7.71 -5.21
CA THR A 39 22.30 -6.74 -5.61
C THR A 39 21.81 -5.77 -6.70
N ASP A 40 20.89 -6.23 -7.55
CA ASP A 40 20.31 -5.46 -8.64
C ASP A 40 18.78 -5.37 -8.52
N ALA A 41 18.23 -4.22 -8.91
CA ALA A 41 16.80 -4.00 -8.98
C ALA A 41 16.45 -3.00 -10.10
N VAL A 42 15.16 -2.89 -10.40
CA VAL A 42 14.60 -1.92 -11.34
C VAL A 42 13.44 -1.17 -10.69
N PHE A 43 13.51 0.15 -10.75
CA PHE A 43 12.42 1.05 -10.38
C PHE A 43 11.51 1.31 -11.58
N LEU A 44 10.20 1.28 -11.36
CA LEU A 44 9.15 1.56 -12.34
C LEU A 44 8.12 2.53 -11.78
N THR A 45 7.62 3.44 -12.62
CA THR A 45 6.39 4.19 -12.34
C THR A 45 5.29 3.75 -13.30
N LEU A 46 4.25 3.12 -12.73
CA LEU A 46 3.04 2.70 -13.43
C LEU A 46 1.95 3.77 -13.26
N THR A 47 1.39 4.22 -14.37
CA THR A 47 0.39 5.31 -14.38
C THR A 47 -0.93 4.87 -15.02
N THR A 48 -1.99 5.60 -14.72
CA THR A 48 -3.31 5.40 -15.33
C THR A 48 -3.47 6.32 -16.53
N ASP A 49 -3.96 5.78 -17.64
CA ASP A 49 -4.38 6.56 -18.81
C ASP A 49 -5.88 6.88 -18.64
N PRO A 50 -6.25 8.12 -18.29
CA PRO A 50 -7.64 8.46 -17.98
C PRO A 50 -8.57 8.34 -19.18
N SER A 51 -8.06 8.45 -20.41
CA SER A 51 -8.87 8.37 -21.64
C SER A 51 -9.51 6.99 -21.86
N ARG A 52 -9.07 5.97 -21.10
CA ARG A 52 -9.56 4.59 -21.19
C ARG A 52 -10.75 4.28 -20.28
N PHE A 53 -11.14 5.23 -19.43
CA PHE A 53 -12.14 5.02 -18.40
C PHE A 53 -13.17 6.12 -18.47
N SER A 54 -14.43 5.77 -18.20
CA SER A 54 -15.51 6.76 -18.22
C SER A 54 -15.44 7.69 -17.00
N ASN A 55 -14.81 7.25 -15.90
CA ASN A 55 -14.72 8.01 -14.66
C ASN A 55 -13.54 7.57 -13.76
N LEU A 56 -13.26 8.36 -12.73
CA LEU A 56 -12.21 8.08 -11.73
C LEU A 56 -12.46 6.79 -10.93
N TYR A 57 -13.72 6.43 -10.71
CA TYR A 57 -14.08 5.24 -9.94
C TYR A 57 -13.62 3.96 -10.65
N GLU A 58 -13.98 3.81 -11.91
CA GLU A 58 -13.56 2.70 -12.77
C GLU A 58 -12.03 2.65 -12.88
N ALA A 59 -11.40 3.79 -13.17
CA ALA A 59 -9.96 3.90 -13.32
C ALA A 59 -9.21 3.38 -12.07
N ASN A 60 -9.64 3.79 -10.88
CA ASN A 60 -8.97 3.43 -9.63
C ASN A 60 -9.29 2.00 -9.16
N ARG A 61 -10.51 1.51 -9.39
CA ARG A 61 -10.89 0.11 -9.10
C ARG A 61 -10.11 -0.86 -9.99
N GLN A 62 -10.00 -0.56 -11.28
CA GLN A 62 -9.30 -1.40 -12.25
C GLN A 62 -7.81 -1.53 -11.94
N PHE A 63 -7.18 -0.51 -11.35
CA PHE A 63 -5.73 -0.46 -11.11
C PHE A 63 -5.17 -1.70 -10.41
N SER A 64 -5.84 -2.19 -9.36
CA SER A 64 -5.35 -3.37 -8.62
C SER A 64 -5.37 -4.64 -9.47
N HIS A 65 -6.42 -4.82 -10.28
CA HIS A 65 -6.53 -5.95 -11.20
C HIS A 65 -5.46 -5.87 -12.28
N SER A 66 -5.29 -4.71 -12.90
CA SER A 66 -4.24 -4.45 -13.87
C SER A 66 -2.85 -4.71 -13.30
N PHE A 67 -2.58 -4.22 -12.08
CA PHE A 67 -1.31 -4.43 -11.38
C PHE A 67 -1.01 -5.92 -11.18
N ASN A 68 -2.01 -6.69 -10.73
CA ASN A 68 -1.85 -8.13 -10.53
C ASN A 68 -1.62 -8.89 -11.85
N ARG A 69 -2.35 -8.54 -12.93
CA ARG A 69 -2.14 -9.13 -14.26
C ARG A 69 -0.74 -8.84 -14.78
N PHE A 70 -0.29 -7.59 -14.68
CA PHE A 70 1.04 -7.15 -15.09
C PHE A 70 2.15 -7.88 -14.32
N MET A 71 2.06 -7.90 -12.98
CA MET A 71 3.05 -8.57 -12.14
C MET A 71 3.07 -10.08 -12.34
N SER A 72 1.92 -10.71 -12.58
CA SER A 72 1.85 -12.15 -12.86
C SER A 72 2.50 -12.50 -14.19
N ARG A 73 2.29 -11.67 -15.23
CA ARG A 73 2.97 -11.84 -16.51
C ARG A 73 4.48 -11.65 -16.40
N LEU A 74 4.94 -10.60 -15.69
CA LEU A 74 6.36 -10.38 -15.44
C LEU A 74 6.98 -11.57 -14.70
N ARG A 75 6.40 -11.98 -13.57
CA ARG A 75 6.90 -13.13 -12.80
C ARG A 75 6.96 -14.39 -13.65
N GLY A 76 5.92 -14.70 -14.42
CA GLY A 76 5.92 -15.86 -15.31
C GLY A 76 6.99 -15.80 -16.41
N TYR A 77 7.21 -14.62 -17.00
CA TYR A 77 8.27 -14.42 -18.00
C TYR A 77 9.67 -14.68 -17.43
N PHE A 78 9.92 -14.19 -16.23
CA PHE A 78 11.22 -14.31 -15.55
C PHE A 78 11.44 -15.69 -14.90
N ALA A 79 10.39 -16.29 -14.33
CA ALA A 79 10.46 -17.62 -13.72
C ALA A 79 10.83 -18.70 -14.75
N ARG A 80 10.31 -18.61 -15.99
CA ARG A 80 10.72 -19.50 -17.10
C ARG A 80 12.19 -19.37 -17.51
N ARG A 81 12.89 -18.37 -16.98
CA ARG A 81 14.32 -18.10 -17.17
C ARG A 81 15.13 -18.31 -15.89
N GLY A 82 14.55 -18.99 -14.90
CA GLY A 82 15.19 -19.26 -13.61
C GLY A 82 15.34 -18.03 -12.70
N GLN A 83 14.67 -16.91 -13.01
CA GLN A 83 14.76 -15.68 -12.21
C GLN A 83 13.50 -15.48 -11.37
N HIS A 84 13.67 -15.38 -10.06
CA HIS A 84 12.59 -15.10 -9.12
C HIS A 84 12.55 -13.61 -8.76
N LEU A 85 11.48 -12.93 -9.14
CA LEU A 85 11.30 -11.51 -8.90
C LEU A 85 10.58 -11.26 -7.58
N GLU A 86 11.17 -10.43 -6.73
CA GLU A 86 10.51 -9.83 -5.56
C GLU A 86 10.21 -8.35 -5.85
N TYR A 87 9.28 -7.76 -5.12
CA TYR A 87 8.93 -6.35 -5.33
C TYR A 87 8.39 -5.68 -4.07
N ILE A 88 8.53 -4.36 -4.02
CA ILE A 88 7.83 -3.44 -3.13
C ILE A 88 7.19 -2.37 -4.01
N ALA A 89 5.90 -2.09 -3.82
CA ALA A 89 5.14 -1.10 -4.57
C ALA A 89 4.41 -0.15 -3.63
N VAL A 90 4.66 1.16 -3.76
CA VAL A 90 3.93 2.22 -3.07
C VAL A 90 2.89 2.81 -4.02
N TYR A 91 1.65 2.86 -3.57
CA TYR A 91 0.55 3.51 -4.26
C TYR A 91 0.48 4.95 -3.82
N GLU A 92 0.25 5.87 -4.75
CA GLU A 92 -0.03 7.28 -4.47
C GLU A 92 -1.17 7.75 -5.40
N PHE A 93 -2.03 8.63 -4.90
CA PHE A 93 -3.05 9.29 -5.70
C PHE A 93 -2.48 10.64 -6.19
N THR A 94 -2.61 10.91 -7.49
CA THR A 94 -2.28 12.21 -8.06
C THR A 94 -3.21 13.29 -7.50
N LYS A 95 -2.87 14.57 -7.75
CA LYS A 95 -3.76 15.70 -7.46
C LYS A 95 -5.11 15.60 -8.19
N SER A 96 -5.15 14.93 -9.35
CA SER A 96 -6.37 14.64 -10.11
C SER A 96 -7.14 13.42 -9.61
N GLY A 97 -6.67 12.75 -8.56
CA GLY A 97 -7.32 11.58 -7.97
C GLY A 97 -7.10 10.26 -8.70
N LEU A 98 -6.20 10.21 -9.68
CA LEU A 98 -5.81 8.98 -10.37
C LEU A 98 -4.74 8.25 -9.57
N LEU A 99 -4.91 6.95 -9.43
CA LEU A 99 -3.93 6.08 -8.79
C LEU A 99 -2.71 5.88 -9.70
N HIS A 100 -1.53 5.96 -9.11
CA HIS A 100 -0.27 5.48 -9.69
C HIS A 100 0.44 4.54 -8.71
N ALA A 101 1.43 3.80 -9.21
CA ALA A 101 2.29 2.95 -8.40
C ALA A 101 3.76 3.19 -8.74
N HIS A 102 4.56 3.43 -7.71
CA HIS A 102 6.01 3.39 -7.77
C HIS A 102 6.47 2.03 -7.27
N VAL A 103 7.21 1.29 -8.09
CA VAL A 103 7.50 -0.13 -7.87
C VAL A 103 9.00 -0.34 -7.98
N ILE A 104 9.59 -0.99 -6.98
CA ILE A 104 10.93 -1.56 -7.10
C ILE A 104 10.79 -3.06 -7.27
N ILE A 105 11.36 -3.59 -8.34
CA ILE A 105 11.44 -5.02 -8.63
C ILE A 105 12.88 -5.47 -8.43
N PHE A 106 13.08 -6.35 -7.46
CA PHE A 106 14.38 -6.87 -7.03
C PHE A 106 14.73 -8.18 -7.77
N GLY A 107 16.03 -8.51 -7.78
CA GLY A 107 16.56 -9.75 -8.35
C GLY A 107 16.79 -9.66 -9.86
N VAL A 108 16.81 -8.45 -10.42
CA VAL A 108 16.93 -8.25 -11.86
C VAL A 108 17.63 -6.95 -12.21
N ARG A 109 18.64 -7.06 -13.09
CA ARG A 109 19.42 -5.92 -13.59
C ARG A 109 18.69 -5.11 -14.66
N TYR A 110 17.87 -5.79 -15.43
CA TYR A 110 17.14 -5.25 -16.57
C TYR A 110 15.85 -6.04 -16.73
N LEU A 111 14.71 -5.33 -16.66
CA LEU A 111 13.42 -5.97 -16.91
C LEU A 111 13.25 -6.25 -18.40
N LEU A 112 12.77 -5.26 -19.14
CA LEU A 112 12.45 -5.38 -20.56
C LEU A 112 12.58 -3.99 -21.19
N PRO A 113 12.61 -3.89 -22.53
CA PRO A 113 12.54 -2.60 -23.19
C PRO A 113 11.29 -1.83 -22.75
N VAL A 114 11.41 -0.51 -22.52
CA VAL A 114 10.29 0.32 -22.03
C VAL A 114 9.02 0.17 -22.88
N ARG A 115 9.17 0.00 -24.20
CA ARG A 115 8.06 -0.24 -25.12
C ARG A 115 7.30 -1.54 -24.78
N VAL A 116 8.01 -2.61 -24.44
CA VAL A 116 7.42 -3.90 -24.06
C VAL A 116 6.70 -3.79 -22.72
N ILE A 117 7.32 -3.15 -21.73
CA ILE A 117 6.71 -2.97 -20.40
C ILE A 117 5.47 -2.08 -20.50
N SER A 118 5.55 -0.97 -21.23
CA SER A 118 4.42 -0.06 -21.46
C SER A 118 3.28 -0.76 -22.19
N ARG A 119 3.58 -1.57 -23.21
CA ARG A 119 2.61 -2.42 -23.88
C ARG A 119 1.95 -3.41 -22.91
N TRP A 120 2.72 -4.12 -22.09
CA TRP A 120 2.17 -5.09 -21.13
C TRP A 120 1.29 -4.43 -20.07
N TRP A 121 1.63 -3.22 -19.64
CA TRP A 121 0.82 -2.44 -18.72
C TRP A 121 -0.48 -1.94 -19.38
N SER A 122 -0.40 -1.53 -20.64
CA SER A 122 -1.57 -1.18 -21.45
C SER A 122 -2.50 -2.38 -21.67
N GLU A 123 -1.96 -3.55 -22.02
CA GLU A 123 -2.71 -4.81 -22.21
C GLU A 123 -3.29 -5.34 -20.88
N ALA A 124 -2.67 -5.00 -19.75
CA ALA A 124 -3.25 -5.25 -18.43
C ALA A 124 -4.50 -4.39 -18.15
N GLY A 125 -4.76 -3.37 -18.98
CA GLY A 125 -6.00 -2.60 -18.99
C GLY A 125 -5.94 -1.28 -18.24
N GLN A 126 -4.75 -0.70 -18.01
CA GLN A 126 -4.64 0.53 -17.19
C GLN A 126 -4.09 1.76 -17.92
N GLY A 127 -2.89 1.67 -18.48
CA GLY A 127 -2.22 2.85 -19.00
C GLY A 127 -0.81 2.57 -19.49
N ARG A 128 0.12 3.50 -19.27
CA ARG A 128 1.49 3.41 -19.76
C ARG A 128 2.52 3.49 -18.63
N VAL A 129 3.67 2.88 -18.87
CA VAL A 129 4.83 3.03 -17.99
C VAL A 129 5.57 4.30 -18.39
N VAL A 130 5.79 5.18 -17.43
CA VAL A 130 6.36 6.51 -17.71
C VAL A 130 7.86 6.55 -17.39
N TYR A 131 8.29 5.78 -16.39
CA TYR A 131 9.68 5.77 -15.95
C TYR A 131 10.19 4.37 -15.65
N ILE A 132 11.43 4.11 -16.05
CA ILE A 132 12.21 2.91 -15.73
C ILE A 132 13.64 3.30 -15.40
N TYR A 133 14.13 2.87 -14.23
CA TYR A 133 15.48 3.17 -13.78
C TYR A 133 16.13 1.92 -13.18
N ARG A 134 17.40 1.70 -13.49
CA ARG A 134 18.20 0.64 -12.86
C ARG A 134 18.68 1.10 -11.49
N LEU A 135 18.59 0.20 -10.53
CA LEU A 135 19.13 0.35 -9.18
C LEU A 135 20.23 -0.67 -8.94
N ARG A 136 21.14 -0.32 -8.03
CA ARG A 136 22.15 -1.22 -7.47
C ARG A 136 22.14 -1.08 -5.96
N ASN A 137 22.30 -2.19 -5.26
CA ASN A 137 22.55 -2.19 -3.84
C ASN A 137 24.05 -1.98 -3.59
N VAL A 138 24.38 -0.93 -2.85
CA VAL A 138 25.74 -0.62 -2.40
C VAL A 138 25.67 -0.50 -0.88
N ASP A 139 26.30 -1.45 -0.18
CA ASP A 139 26.37 -1.50 1.29
C ASP A 139 24.99 -1.37 1.98
N GLY A 140 24.00 -2.07 1.43
CA GLY A 140 22.64 -2.10 1.95
C GLY A 140 21.72 -0.99 1.42
N ARG A 141 22.26 -0.02 0.66
CA ARG A 141 21.53 1.12 0.11
C ARG A 141 21.24 0.97 -1.38
N TRP A 142 20.00 1.22 -1.78
CA TRP A 142 19.59 1.18 -3.19
C TRP A 142 19.89 2.49 -3.92
N VAL A 143 20.98 2.53 -4.67
CA VAL A 143 21.42 3.70 -5.44
C VAL A 143 21.00 3.63 -6.91
N TRP A 144 20.77 4.80 -7.50
CA TRP A 144 20.44 4.93 -8.94
C TRP A 144 21.68 4.71 -9.79
N ALA A 145 21.64 3.75 -10.72
CA ALA A 145 22.87 3.31 -11.41
C ALA A 145 23.35 4.25 -12.53
N ARG A 146 22.43 4.73 -13.40
CA ARG A 146 22.76 5.55 -14.58
C ARG A 146 21.90 6.80 -14.70
N ARG A 147 20.60 6.63 -14.49
CA ARG A 147 19.60 7.68 -14.54
C ARG A 147 18.76 7.60 -13.27
N ARG A 148 18.24 8.74 -12.86
CA ARG A 148 17.33 8.88 -11.71
C ARG A 148 16.14 9.76 -12.09
N PRO A 149 15.02 9.66 -11.37
CA PRO A 149 13.95 10.64 -11.47
C PRO A 149 14.47 12.06 -11.21
N ARG A 150 13.88 13.06 -11.87
CA ARG A 150 14.35 14.46 -11.84
C ARG A 150 14.22 15.11 -10.46
N ASP A 151 13.27 14.66 -9.66
CA ASP A 151 12.95 15.21 -8.34
C ASP A 151 13.65 14.49 -7.17
N VAL A 152 14.61 13.61 -7.48
CA VAL A 152 15.48 12.94 -6.51
C VAL A 152 16.57 13.90 -6.05
N ARG A 153 16.71 14.05 -4.72
CA ARG A 153 17.75 14.88 -4.11
C ARG A 153 19.15 14.26 -4.28
N ALA A 154 20.19 15.07 -4.17
CA ALA A 154 21.57 14.55 -4.17
C ALA A 154 21.76 13.55 -3.02
N GLY A 155 22.32 12.37 -3.32
CA GLY A 155 22.53 11.29 -2.35
C GLY A 155 21.28 10.49 -1.96
N GLU A 156 20.08 10.86 -2.42
CA GLU A 156 18.83 10.15 -2.06
C GLU A 156 18.73 8.79 -2.78
N GLY A 157 18.66 7.72 -1.99
CA GLY A 157 18.45 6.36 -2.47
C GLY A 157 17.02 6.14 -2.97
N ALA A 158 16.82 5.06 -3.73
CA ALA A 158 15.50 4.71 -4.24
C ALA A 158 14.51 4.32 -3.13
N GLU A 159 15.01 3.76 -2.03
CA GLU A 159 14.21 3.45 -0.85
C GLU A 159 13.69 4.70 -0.13
N ASP A 160 14.51 5.74 0.00
CA ASP A 160 14.12 7.03 0.58
C ASP A 160 13.13 7.76 -0.33
N TYR A 161 13.41 7.75 -1.64
CA TYR A 161 12.53 8.31 -2.64
C TYR A 161 11.15 7.63 -2.63
N LEU A 162 11.11 6.31 -2.49
CA LEU A 162 9.85 5.57 -2.41
C LEU A 162 9.15 5.80 -1.06
N LYS A 163 9.92 5.96 0.03
CA LYS A 163 9.43 6.29 1.38
C LYS A 163 8.84 7.70 1.45
N LYS A 164 9.30 8.65 0.63
CA LYS A 164 8.71 10.01 0.48
C LYS A 164 7.22 9.95 0.17
N TYR A 165 6.81 9.09 -0.76
CA TYR A 165 5.40 8.94 -1.14
C TYR A 165 4.56 8.34 -0.02
N LEU A 166 5.11 7.35 0.68
CA LEU A 166 4.48 6.81 1.88
C LEU A 166 4.35 7.89 2.96
N ARG A 167 5.42 8.59 3.32
CA ARG A 167 5.42 9.68 4.31
C ARG A 167 4.43 10.78 3.96
N LYS A 168 4.31 11.15 2.68
CA LYS A 168 3.32 12.14 2.23
C LYS A 168 1.90 11.69 2.54
N ALA A 169 1.57 10.44 2.21
CA ALA A 169 0.26 9.87 2.51
C ALA A 169 -0.02 9.76 4.03
N LEU A 170 1.00 9.38 4.82
CA LEU A 170 0.89 9.30 6.29
C LEU A 170 0.83 10.69 6.95
N ARG A 171 1.52 11.71 6.41
CA ARG A 171 1.47 13.07 6.93
C ARG A 171 0.07 13.65 6.79
N LEU A 172 -0.55 13.48 5.63
CA LEU A 172 -1.95 13.89 5.40
C LEU A 172 -2.89 13.24 6.43
N ALA A 173 -2.63 12.00 6.83
CA ALA A 173 -3.40 11.33 7.87
C ALA A 173 -3.20 11.91 9.28
N SER A 174 -1.98 12.36 9.61
CA SER A 174 -1.68 12.93 10.92
C SER A 174 -2.12 14.37 11.10
N THR A 175 -2.25 15.13 10.01
CA THR A 175 -2.56 16.57 10.02
C THR A 175 -3.87 16.83 9.31
N LEU A 176 -4.88 15.96 9.52
CA LEU A 176 -6.21 16.06 8.90
C LEU A 176 -6.80 17.45 9.17
N ASP A 177 -6.55 18.36 8.23
CA ASP A 177 -7.08 19.70 8.17
C ASP A 177 -8.09 19.71 7.01
N THR A 178 -9.36 19.62 7.37
CA THR A 178 -10.47 19.50 6.43
C THR A 178 -10.83 20.81 5.75
N SER A 179 -10.18 21.92 6.12
CA SER A 179 -10.42 23.24 5.51
C SER A 179 -10.01 23.29 4.03
N ASP A 180 -9.02 22.48 3.63
CA ASP A 180 -8.54 22.37 2.25
C ASP A 180 -8.80 20.97 1.69
N VAL A 181 -9.99 20.81 1.09
CA VAL A 181 -10.45 19.55 0.47
C VAL A 181 -9.43 18.99 -0.52
N LYS A 182 -8.67 19.83 -1.24
CA LYS A 182 -7.67 19.36 -2.21
C LYS A 182 -6.47 18.68 -1.53
N LYS A 183 -6.12 19.07 -0.29
CA LYS A 183 -5.07 18.43 0.49
C LYS A 183 -5.53 17.10 1.09
N VAL A 184 -6.80 17.00 1.49
CA VAL A 184 -7.34 15.77 2.09
C VAL A 184 -7.75 14.74 1.04
N LEU A 185 -8.08 15.17 -0.19
CA LEU A 185 -8.56 14.30 -1.26
C LEU A 185 -7.71 13.03 -1.48
N PRO A 186 -6.37 13.07 -1.58
CA PRO A 186 -5.57 11.85 -1.72
C PRO A 186 -5.77 10.85 -0.58
N LEU A 187 -5.87 11.32 0.66
CA LEU A 187 -6.12 10.47 1.83
C LEU A 187 -7.54 9.88 1.79
N ALA A 188 -8.54 10.71 1.49
CA ALA A 188 -9.92 10.28 1.33
C ALA A 188 -10.05 9.19 0.26
N LEU A 189 -9.29 9.28 -0.84
CA LEU A 189 -9.30 8.26 -1.89
C LEU A 189 -8.70 6.92 -1.43
N TYR A 190 -7.69 6.90 -0.55
CA TYR A 190 -7.24 5.63 0.06
C TYR A 190 -8.35 4.98 0.88
N TRP A 191 -9.12 5.78 1.62
CA TRP A 191 -10.25 5.30 2.38
C TRP A 191 -11.38 4.81 1.46
N ALA A 192 -11.82 5.64 0.51
CA ALA A 192 -12.92 5.37 -0.41
C ALA A 192 -12.69 4.14 -1.29
N PHE A 193 -11.46 3.96 -1.80
CA PHE A 193 -11.11 2.77 -2.60
C PHE A 193 -10.59 1.60 -1.76
N ASN A 194 -10.60 1.73 -0.43
CA ASN A 194 -10.00 0.77 0.49
C ASN A 194 -8.57 0.35 0.06
N LYS A 195 -7.79 1.32 -0.45
CA LYS A 195 -6.48 1.08 -1.04
C LYS A 195 -5.40 1.06 0.04
N ARG A 196 -4.50 0.07 -0.01
CA ARG A 196 -3.31 0.03 0.85
C ARG A 196 -2.33 1.14 0.42
N PHE A 197 -1.55 1.71 1.34
CA PHE A 197 -0.46 2.64 0.96
C PHE A 197 0.63 1.94 0.16
N PHE A 198 0.93 0.68 0.48
CA PHE A 198 1.91 -0.12 -0.25
C PHE A 198 1.58 -1.62 -0.20
N THR A 199 2.16 -2.35 -1.13
CA THR A 199 2.09 -3.81 -1.27
C THR A 199 3.46 -4.36 -1.65
N TYR A 200 3.70 -5.65 -1.46
CA TYR A 200 5.02 -6.26 -1.58
C TYR A 200 4.92 -7.78 -1.80
N SER A 201 6.04 -8.40 -2.17
CA SER A 201 6.17 -9.86 -2.22
C SER A 201 6.19 -10.46 -0.83
N ARG A 202 5.34 -11.47 -0.56
CA ARG A 202 5.22 -12.09 0.77
C ARG A 202 6.54 -12.71 1.26
N SER A 203 7.39 -13.17 0.35
CA SER A 203 8.72 -13.72 0.63
C SER A 203 9.67 -12.71 1.29
N LEU A 204 9.43 -11.40 1.13
CA LEU A 204 10.19 -10.35 1.81
C LEU A 204 9.79 -10.15 3.28
N LEU A 205 8.70 -10.76 3.73
CA LEU A 205 8.38 -10.74 5.16
C LEU A 205 9.51 -11.45 5.91
N PRO A 206 10.06 -10.83 6.97
CA PRO A 206 10.96 -11.53 7.87
C PRO A 206 10.29 -12.82 8.31
N SER A 207 11.01 -13.93 8.25
CA SER A 207 10.59 -15.16 8.91
C SER A 207 10.52 -14.84 10.39
N SER A 208 9.33 -14.48 10.88
CA SER A 208 9.10 -14.38 12.31
C SER A 208 9.51 -15.73 12.88
N ARG A 209 10.49 -15.77 13.80
CA ARG A 209 10.47 -16.82 14.81
C ARG A 209 9.03 -16.82 15.34
N ARG A 210 8.38 -17.99 15.32
CA ARG A 210 7.02 -18.23 15.79
C ARG A 210 6.94 -17.97 17.31
N THR A 211 7.12 -16.74 17.75
CA THR A 211 7.15 -16.34 19.16
C THR A 211 6.27 -15.14 19.43
N ALA A 212 5.19 -14.98 18.65
CA ALA A 212 4.07 -14.16 19.07
C ALA A 212 2.88 -15.11 19.14
N GLU A 213 2.47 -15.45 20.35
CA GLU A 213 1.12 -15.95 20.62
C GLU A 213 0.16 -15.12 19.78
N ALA A 214 -0.64 -15.79 18.96
CA ALA A 214 -1.55 -15.11 18.06
C ALA A 214 -2.49 -14.24 18.89
N VAL A 215 -2.33 -12.91 18.82
CA VAL A 215 -3.37 -11.99 19.27
C VAL A 215 -4.53 -12.19 18.28
N VAL A 216 -5.44 -13.08 18.63
CA VAL A 216 -6.68 -13.30 17.89
C VAL A 216 -7.51 -12.04 18.10
N SER A 217 -7.66 -11.23 17.05
CA SER A 217 -8.70 -10.20 17.04
C SER A 217 -10.02 -10.88 16.75
N GLU A 218 -10.75 -11.26 17.79
CA GLU A 218 -12.11 -11.75 17.64
C GLU A 218 -13.04 -10.58 17.30
N TYR A 219 -13.86 -10.75 16.27
CA TYR A 219 -14.95 -9.84 15.97
C TYR A 219 -16.19 -10.34 16.71
N LEU A 220 -16.69 -9.57 17.68
CA LEU A 220 -17.98 -9.83 18.32
C LEU A 220 -19.08 -9.14 17.52
N TRP A 221 -19.99 -9.91 16.94
CA TRP A 221 -21.22 -9.34 16.39
C TRP A 221 -22.14 -8.95 17.55
N VAL A 222 -22.43 -7.65 17.65
CA VAL A 222 -23.20 -7.07 18.76
C VAL A 222 -24.70 -6.97 18.42
N GLY A 223 -25.07 -6.90 17.14
CA GLY A 223 -26.46 -6.81 16.69
C GLY A 223 -26.62 -6.02 15.40
N THR A 224 -27.87 -5.79 14.99
CA THR A 224 -28.23 -4.85 13.90
C THR A 224 -29.27 -3.89 14.45
N TYR A 225 -29.00 -2.59 14.37
CA TYR A 225 -29.80 -1.53 14.99
C TYR A 225 -30.13 -0.45 13.98
N ARG A 226 -31.26 0.23 14.17
CA ARG A 226 -31.45 1.56 13.60
C ARG A 226 -30.56 2.54 14.35
N LEU A 227 -30.14 3.61 13.69
CA LEU A 227 -29.21 4.57 14.29
C LEU A 227 -29.78 5.23 15.56
N GLU A 228 -31.08 5.43 15.61
CA GLU A 228 -31.84 5.94 16.76
C GLU A 228 -31.95 4.95 17.92
N ASP A 229 -31.82 3.66 17.65
CA ASP A 229 -31.97 2.57 18.63
C ASP A 229 -30.61 2.01 19.08
N LEU A 230 -29.51 2.67 18.71
CA LEU A 230 -28.17 2.16 18.93
C LEU A 230 -27.81 2.31 20.43
N PRO A 231 -27.60 1.20 21.16
CA PRO A 231 -27.43 1.29 22.60
C PRO A 231 -26.18 2.07 23.00
N ASP A 232 -26.28 2.93 24.02
CA ASP A 232 -25.18 3.80 24.48
C ASP A 232 -23.90 3.01 24.82
N TRP A 233 -24.05 1.79 25.34
CA TRP A 233 -22.92 0.91 25.70
C TRP A 233 -22.02 0.54 24.51
N VAL A 234 -22.53 0.60 23.26
CA VAL A 234 -21.75 0.35 22.04
C VAL A 234 -20.65 1.40 21.87
N PHE A 235 -20.90 2.65 22.29
CA PHE A 235 -19.94 3.74 22.20
C PHE A 235 -18.84 3.66 23.26
N TRP A 236 -19.04 2.86 24.32
CA TRP A 236 -18.11 2.65 25.42
C TRP A 236 -17.22 1.41 25.24
N LEU A 237 -17.26 0.75 24.08
CA LEU A 237 -16.37 -0.37 23.73
C LEU A 237 -15.00 0.12 23.22
N PRO A 238 -14.16 0.65 24.12
CA PRO A 238 -12.76 0.24 24.10
C PRO A 238 -12.25 0.00 25.53
N HIS A 239 -11.75 -1.21 25.82
CA HIS A 239 -10.73 -1.58 26.84
C HIS A 239 -11.02 -2.79 27.73
N ARG A 240 -12.10 -3.56 27.55
CA ARG A 240 -12.17 -4.87 28.22
C ARG A 240 -11.44 -5.93 27.41
N VAL A 241 -10.24 -6.28 27.86
CA VAL A 241 -9.67 -7.61 27.60
C VAL A 241 -10.68 -8.59 28.18
N TYR A 242 -11.46 -9.23 27.32
CA TYR A 242 -12.37 -10.27 27.74
C TYR A 242 -11.50 -11.49 28.05
N SER A 243 -11.34 -11.81 29.34
CA SER A 243 -10.91 -13.15 29.71
C SER A 243 -12.05 -14.09 29.31
N PRO A 244 -11.81 -15.14 28.50
CA PRO A 244 -12.87 -16.05 28.11
C PRO A 244 -13.50 -16.64 29.38
N PRO A 245 -14.84 -16.70 29.50
CA PRO A 245 -15.47 -17.37 30.61
C PRO A 245 -15.01 -18.83 30.64
N SER A 246 -14.73 -19.33 31.84
CA SER A 246 -14.41 -20.74 32.04
C SER A 246 -15.47 -21.59 31.36
N ARG A 247 -15.04 -22.64 30.65
CA ARG A 247 -15.90 -23.58 29.93
C ARG A 247 -16.81 -24.31 30.92
N GLY A 248 -17.90 -23.68 31.34
CA GLY A 248 -19.07 -24.34 31.91
C GLY A 248 -20.06 -24.62 30.77
N PRO A 249 -20.76 -25.77 30.79
CA PRO A 249 -21.83 -26.01 29.82
C PRO A 249 -22.96 -24.98 30.02
N PRO A 250 -23.67 -24.60 28.94
CA PRO A 250 -24.76 -23.65 29.04
C PRO A 250 -25.88 -24.17 29.94
N PRO A 251 -26.53 -23.30 30.74
CA PRO A 251 -27.66 -23.70 31.57
C PRO A 251 -28.84 -24.14 30.69
N THR A 252 -29.53 -25.19 31.13
CA THR A 252 -30.73 -25.79 30.54
C THR A 252 -31.92 -24.85 30.51
#